data_AF-A0A7S4DIR2-F1
#
_entry.id   AF-A0A7S4DIR2-F1
#
_cell.length_a   1.000
_cell.length_b   1.000
_cell.length_c   1.000
_cell.angle_alpha   90.00
_cell.angle_beta   90.00
_cell.angle_gamma   90.00
#
_symmetry.space_group_name_H-M   'P 1'
#
loop_
_entity.id
_entity.type
_entity.pdbx_description
1 polymer ?
#
loop_
_entity_poly.entity_id
_entity_poly.type
_entity_poly.pdbx_seq_one_letter_code
_entity_poly.pdbx_strand_id
1 'polypeptide(L)'
;FCADHVSSLILLLENAEMSAVERAYLHVPLAYLEGQGVVSREERKQHMLRAALQLYQIRPEDKDPESTGLLALAINSVISPGELGYASRAQQLLLPESSSPYRAHHDSNATLFTFGKSILAHALDSHPRHPHLLHMWIHLLDSPGHAEEGVRLGRADDYAVSAEGAWHARHMPSHLALRLGNWTGVVRANLDALSASLRYISSSQRFDDLPSLVDSHSMEFLHYGYVQTGQFEKAESLLQQQIGFRHWTRVNLMATRQYPAESHWKDTWPAQVTCDTCSDPRNLDEMYLWSRRANLGISWAQGVAGARWGNSSLARSCARELRKMAEEVRPHFGLFSSYIEAAALQVEGLRAYLSDGDSSGVEMIEKAVRMEAELGKVPYGPPVVSPASELLGEIYLKDNKPGEAEKVVISAVDNGTSGLKRTNALLLVLEAKTAQLRLVERLNSVGRAHHHHDGHDDNYKEACDLMKQVRAQLAEADEECSWMARIRIVQQALTSHCSW
;
A
#
# COMPACT_ATOMS: atom_id res chain seq x y z
N PHE A 1 -4.53 -22.21 22.03
CA PHE A 1 -4.51 -21.65 23.39
C PHE A 1 -5.75 -20.78 23.54
N CYS A 2 -6.68 -21.13 24.44
CA CYS A 2 -7.81 -20.24 24.75
C CYS A 2 -7.33 -19.07 25.62
N ALA A 3 -8.02 -17.92 25.56
CA ALA A 3 -7.68 -16.71 26.32
C ALA A 3 -7.50 -16.97 27.83
N ASP A 4 -8.35 -17.82 28.41
CA ASP A 4 -8.32 -18.20 29.82
C ASP A 4 -7.01 -18.88 30.24
N HIS A 5 -6.36 -19.58 29.31
CA HIS A 5 -5.06 -20.21 29.56
C HIS A 5 -3.92 -19.20 29.56
N VAL A 6 -4.04 -18.07 28.84
CA VAL A 6 -2.98 -17.04 28.77
C VAL A 6 -2.90 -16.26 30.08
N SER A 7 -4.04 -15.81 30.64
CA SER A 7 -4.05 -15.13 31.95
C SER A 7 -3.55 -16.06 33.07
N SER A 8 -3.91 -17.35 33.00
CA SER A 8 -3.37 -18.36 33.92
C SER A 8 -1.85 -18.54 33.75
N LEU A 9 -1.34 -18.50 32.51
CA LEU A 9 0.08 -18.58 32.22
C LEU A 9 0.84 -17.35 32.75
N ILE A 10 0.28 -16.15 32.59
CA ILE A 10 0.82 -14.90 33.13
C ILE A 10 0.94 -14.99 34.65
N LEU A 11 -0.12 -15.45 35.34
CA LEU A 11 -0.08 -15.67 36.79
C LEU A 11 0.94 -16.73 37.21
N LEU A 12 1.11 -17.80 36.43
CA LEU A 12 2.13 -18.81 36.68
C LEU A 12 3.55 -18.25 36.51
N LEU A 13 3.78 -17.42 35.49
CA LEU A 13 5.05 -16.74 35.27
C LEU A 13 5.39 -15.77 36.42
N GLU A 14 4.40 -15.07 36.96
CA GLU A 14 4.58 -14.20 38.11
C GLU A 14 5.05 -14.95 39.37
N ASN A 15 4.72 -16.23 39.48
CA ASN A 15 5.07 -17.07 40.63
C ASN A 15 6.24 -18.04 40.37
N ALA A 16 6.74 -18.12 39.13
CA ALA A 16 7.83 -19.01 38.76
C ALA A 16 9.20 -18.49 39.27
N GLU A 17 10.06 -19.41 39.70
CA GLU A 17 11.47 -19.12 40.00
C GLU A 17 12.25 -18.85 38.71
N MET A 18 12.30 -17.59 38.30
CA MET A 18 13.07 -17.09 37.15
C MET A 18 13.54 -15.66 37.41
N SER A 19 14.55 -15.20 36.67
CA SER A 19 15.01 -13.82 36.79
C SER A 19 13.96 -12.82 36.30
N ALA A 20 14.03 -11.59 36.80
CA ALA A 20 13.16 -10.50 36.34
C ALA A 20 13.27 -10.25 34.82
N VAL A 21 14.46 -10.52 34.25
CA VAL A 21 14.74 -10.36 32.82
C VAL A 21 14.03 -11.44 32.01
N GLU A 22 14.22 -12.72 32.34
CA GLU A 22 13.56 -13.84 31.65
C GLU A 22 12.04 -13.69 31.68
N ARG A 23 11.51 -13.29 32.84
CA ARG A 23 10.09 -13.01 33.01
C ARG A 23 9.62 -11.91 32.07
N ALA A 24 10.35 -10.79 32.00
CA ALA A 24 10.00 -9.68 31.13
C ALA A 24 9.98 -10.07 29.64
N TYR A 25 10.93 -10.89 29.16
CA TYR A 25 10.90 -11.40 27.78
C TYR A 25 9.65 -12.22 27.49
N LEU A 26 9.24 -13.10 28.41
CA LEU A 26 8.06 -13.93 28.24
C LEU A 26 6.76 -13.12 28.31
N HIS A 27 6.73 -12.05 29.11
CA HIS A 27 5.54 -11.18 29.20
C HIS A 27 5.24 -10.43 27.91
N VAL A 28 6.23 -10.02 27.10
CA VAL A 28 5.97 -9.25 25.88
C VAL A 28 4.99 -9.95 24.92
N PRO A 29 5.26 -11.18 24.43
CA PRO A 29 4.34 -11.87 23.54
C PRO A 29 3.04 -12.28 24.25
N LEU A 30 3.08 -12.60 25.55
CA LEU A 30 1.89 -13.00 26.30
C LEU A 30 0.92 -11.84 26.53
N ALA A 31 1.44 -10.63 26.74
CA ALA A 31 0.63 -9.42 26.87
C ALA A 31 -0.18 -9.15 25.60
N TYR A 32 0.33 -9.51 24.42
CA TYR A 32 -0.44 -9.44 23.17
C TYR A 32 -1.53 -10.51 23.06
N LEU A 33 -1.29 -11.70 23.64
CA LEU A 33 -2.23 -12.82 23.61
C LEU A 33 -3.27 -12.74 24.74
N GLU A 34 -3.02 -11.91 25.75
CA GLU A 34 -3.90 -11.73 26.89
C GLU A 34 -5.28 -11.22 26.45
N GLY A 35 -6.34 -11.89 26.90
CA GLY A 35 -7.70 -11.54 26.54
C GLY A 35 -8.02 -11.71 25.05
N GLN A 36 -7.26 -12.53 24.30
CA GLN A 36 -7.57 -12.83 22.90
C GLN A 36 -9.03 -13.29 22.74
N GLY A 37 -9.80 -12.59 21.90
CA GLY A 37 -11.22 -12.88 21.68
C GLY A 37 -12.19 -12.23 22.68
N VAL A 38 -11.69 -11.47 23.65
CA VAL A 38 -12.50 -10.66 24.60
C VAL A 38 -12.07 -9.20 24.54
N VAL A 39 -10.77 -8.96 24.54
CA VAL A 39 -10.11 -7.65 24.47
C VAL A 39 -9.88 -7.27 23.01
N SER A 40 -10.07 -5.98 22.67
CA SER A 40 -9.87 -5.52 21.30
C SER A 40 -8.42 -5.70 20.83
N ARG A 41 -8.19 -5.90 19.52
CA ARG A 41 -6.82 -6.03 18.96
C ARG A 41 -5.95 -4.81 19.29
N GLU A 42 -6.55 -3.61 19.29
CA GLU A 42 -5.84 -2.38 19.60
C GLU A 42 -5.36 -2.36 21.04
N GLU A 43 -6.23 -2.70 21.99
CA GLU A 43 -5.89 -2.76 23.41
C GLU A 43 -4.82 -3.82 23.70
N ARG A 44 -4.86 -4.98 23.04
CA ARG A 44 -3.81 -6.00 23.16
C ARG A 44 -2.43 -5.53 22.67
N LYS A 45 -2.37 -4.67 21.64
CA LYS A 45 -1.09 -4.05 21.22
C LYS A 45 -0.58 -3.06 22.27
N GLN A 46 -1.48 -2.32 22.91
CA GLN A 46 -1.11 -1.43 24.02
C GLN A 46 -0.59 -2.23 25.22
N HIS A 47 -1.10 -3.45 25.46
CA HIS A 47 -0.56 -4.36 26.48
C HIS A 47 0.87 -4.78 26.11
N MET A 48 1.08 -5.23 24.86
CA MET A 48 2.40 -5.60 24.34
C MET A 48 3.41 -4.45 24.43
N LEU A 49 3.00 -3.22 24.06
CA LEU A 49 3.84 -2.02 24.15
C LEU A 49 4.25 -1.73 25.59
N ARG A 50 3.32 -1.81 26.55
CA ARG A 50 3.64 -1.63 27.97
C ARG A 50 4.62 -2.68 28.48
N ALA A 51 4.44 -3.95 28.13
CA ALA A 51 5.37 -5.02 28.51
C ALA A 51 6.75 -4.83 27.88
N ALA A 52 6.82 -4.41 26.61
CA ALA A 52 8.08 -4.18 25.91
C ALA A 52 8.84 -2.97 26.48
N LEU A 53 8.13 -1.91 26.89
CA LEU A 53 8.71 -0.77 27.60
C LEU A 53 9.34 -1.18 28.94
N GLN A 54 8.67 -2.07 29.69
CA GLN A 54 9.24 -2.61 30.94
C GLN A 54 10.50 -3.44 30.69
N LEU A 55 10.48 -4.32 29.69
CA LEU A 55 11.67 -5.09 29.29
C LEU A 55 12.84 -4.16 28.94
N TYR A 56 12.58 -3.15 28.12
CA TYR A 56 13.59 -2.17 27.71
C TYR A 56 14.15 -1.36 28.88
N GLN A 57 13.34 -1.02 29.90
CA GLN A 57 13.83 -0.35 31.11
C GLN A 57 14.79 -1.22 31.93
N ILE A 58 14.57 -2.54 31.95
CA ILE A 58 15.43 -3.50 32.66
C ILE A 58 16.70 -3.80 31.83
N ARG A 59 16.60 -3.77 30.50
CA ARG A 59 17.66 -4.06 29.53
C ARG A 59 17.74 -2.96 28.45
N PRO A 60 18.44 -1.84 28.74
CA PRO A 60 18.58 -0.75 27.78
C PRO A 60 19.44 -1.14 26.56
N GLU A 61 19.30 -0.32 25.52
CA GLU A 61 19.82 -0.47 24.16
C GLU A 61 21.33 -0.71 24.03
N ASP A 62 22.15 -0.28 24.98
CA ASP A 62 23.60 -0.44 24.96
C ASP A 62 24.06 -1.88 25.27
N LYS A 63 23.15 -2.74 25.75
CA LYS A 63 23.48 -4.07 26.27
C LYS A 63 22.69 -5.22 25.66
N ASP A 64 21.59 -4.94 24.95
CA ASP A 64 20.75 -5.98 24.36
C ASP A 64 19.96 -5.53 23.10
N PRO A 65 20.29 -6.03 21.91
CA PRO A 65 19.53 -5.75 20.70
C PRO A 65 18.16 -6.44 20.65
N GLU A 66 17.93 -7.50 21.44
CA GLU A 66 16.66 -8.24 21.42
C GLU A 66 15.53 -7.46 22.12
N SER A 67 15.78 -6.87 23.30
CA SER A 67 14.84 -6.00 24.00
C SER A 67 14.46 -4.79 23.13
N THR A 68 15.44 -4.21 22.47
CA THR A 68 15.27 -3.10 21.54
C THR A 68 14.42 -3.51 20.34
N GLY A 69 14.71 -4.68 19.76
CA GLY A 69 13.92 -5.25 18.68
C GLY A 69 12.46 -5.53 19.06
N LEU A 70 12.22 -6.01 20.28
CA LEU A 70 10.87 -6.26 20.80
C LEU A 70 10.11 -4.96 21.09
N LEU A 71 10.78 -3.94 21.63
CA LEU A 71 10.19 -2.61 21.80
C LEU A 71 9.85 -1.99 20.46
N ALA A 72 10.77 -2.05 19.50
CA ALA A 72 10.52 -1.57 18.14
C ALA A 72 9.37 -2.31 17.47
N LEU A 73 9.27 -3.63 17.65
CA LEU A 73 8.13 -4.43 17.19
C LEU A 73 6.83 -3.96 17.82
N ALA A 74 6.82 -3.73 19.14
CA ALA A 74 5.64 -3.26 19.85
C ALA A 74 5.22 -1.85 19.43
N ILE A 75 6.17 -0.93 19.29
CA ILE A 75 5.95 0.40 18.73
C ILE A 75 5.36 0.27 17.32
N ASN A 76 6.02 -0.47 16.42
CA ASN A 76 5.55 -0.69 15.05
C ASN A 76 4.15 -1.30 15.00
N SER A 77 3.80 -2.22 15.90
CA SER A 77 2.44 -2.81 15.96
C SER A 77 1.35 -1.78 16.26
N VAL A 78 1.70 -0.72 17.01
CA VAL A 78 0.82 0.38 17.40
C VAL A 78 0.84 1.49 16.34
N ILE A 79 2.01 1.85 15.79
CA ILE A 79 2.16 3.00 14.87
C ILE A 79 2.05 2.67 13.39
N SER A 80 2.42 1.46 12.98
CA SER A 80 2.48 1.10 11.56
C SER A 80 1.06 0.78 11.07
N PRO A 81 0.59 1.44 10.00
CA PRO A 81 -0.56 0.98 9.23
C PRO A 81 -0.01 -0.03 8.18
N GLY A 82 -0.04 -1.33 8.46
CA GLY A 82 0.53 -2.40 7.62
C GLY A 82 0.98 -3.61 8.45
N GLU A 83 0.82 -4.81 7.87
CA GLU A 83 1.05 -6.20 8.37
C GLU A 83 0.72 -6.45 9.86
N LEU A 84 1.30 -5.70 10.79
CA LEU A 84 1.10 -5.78 12.23
C LEU A 84 0.17 -4.71 12.84
N GLY A 85 -0.30 -3.68 12.11
CA GLY A 85 -1.21 -2.70 12.70
C GLY A 85 -2.05 -1.81 11.78
N TYR A 86 -3.14 -1.25 12.31
CA TYR A 86 -4.13 -0.41 11.60
C TYR A 86 -4.56 0.73 12.54
N ALA A 87 -3.66 1.66 12.85
CA ALA A 87 -4.02 2.86 13.61
C ALA A 87 -3.31 4.09 13.03
N SER A 88 -3.92 4.74 12.04
CA SER A 88 -3.50 6.03 11.48
C SER A 88 -3.62 7.24 12.43
N ARG A 89 -3.76 7.02 13.75
CA ARG A 89 -3.60 8.08 14.77
C ARG A 89 -2.33 7.96 15.59
N ALA A 90 -1.59 6.86 15.46
CA ALA A 90 -0.49 6.55 16.36
C ALA A 90 0.80 7.32 16.05
N GLN A 91 0.92 7.98 14.88
CA GLN A 91 1.94 9.02 14.68
C GLN A 91 1.75 10.23 15.63
N GLN A 92 0.55 10.43 16.20
CA GLN A 92 0.23 11.51 17.13
C GLN A 92 0.00 11.01 18.57
N LEU A 93 0.09 9.70 18.83
CA LEU A 93 0.00 9.20 20.20
C LEU A 93 1.25 9.66 20.97
N LEU A 94 1.01 10.47 21.99
CA LEU A 94 2.00 10.85 22.99
C LEU A 94 2.19 9.67 23.96
N LEU A 95 3.41 9.49 24.43
CA LEU A 95 3.72 8.50 25.47
C LEU A 95 2.98 8.85 26.78
N PRO A 96 2.39 7.87 27.50
CA PRO A 96 1.80 8.11 28.81
C PRO A 96 2.85 8.58 29.83
N GLU A 97 2.51 9.51 30.72
CA GLU A 97 3.45 10.15 31.67
C GLU A 97 4.19 9.15 32.59
N SER A 98 3.60 8.00 32.86
CA SER A 98 4.14 6.97 33.75
C SER A 98 5.16 6.03 33.10
N SER A 99 5.48 6.21 31.81
CA SER A 99 6.09 5.15 31.00
C SER A 99 7.62 5.17 30.81
N SER A 100 8.40 6.20 31.21
CA SER A 100 9.87 6.03 31.26
C SER A 100 10.67 7.18 31.90
N PRO A 101 11.78 6.90 32.62
CA PRO A 101 12.85 7.87 32.99
C PRO A 101 13.51 8.64 31.82
N TYR A 102 13.11 8.37 30.57
CA TYR A 102 13.60 9.05 29.36
C TYR A 102 12.98 10.45 29.10
N ARG A 103 11.90 10.84 29.81
CA ARG A 103 11.39 12.23 29.81
C ARG A 103 12.44 13.22 30.36
N ALA A 104 13.47 12.73 31.05
CA ALA A 104 14.59 13.52 31.53
C ALA A 104 15.62 13.89 30.43
N HIS A 105 15.62 13.18 29.29
CA HIS A 105 16.60 13.38 28.22
C HIS A 105 15.99 13.79 26.86
N HIS A 106 14.67 13.67 26.67
CA HIS A 106 14.02 14.03 25.40
C HIS A 106 12.68 14.76 25.57
N ASP A 107 12.38 15.59 24.56
CA ASP A 107 11.25 16.52 24.47
C ASP A 107 9.92 15.88 24.88
N SER A 108 9.21 16.53 25.81
CA SER A 108 7.92 16.11 26.36
C SER A 108 6.79 15.97 25.33
N ASN A 109 7.04 16.37 24.07
CA ASN A 109 6.12 16.28 22.93
C ASN A 109 6.47 15.16 21.93
N ALA A 110 7.44 14.28 22.23
CA ALA A 110 7.87 13.23 21.29
C ALA A 110 6.74 12.22 20.96
N THR A 111 6.55 11.94 19.68
CA THR A 111 5.59 10.95 19.17
C THR A 111 6.17 9.53 19.23
N LEU A 112 5.31 8.51 19.31
CA LEU A 112 5.74 7.10 19.24
C LEU A 112 6.59 6.80 17.99
N PHE A 113 6.30 7.45 16.86
CA PHE A 113 7.11 7.33 15.65
C PHE A 113 8.54 7.84 15.86
N THR A 114 8.69 9.06 16.36
CA THR A 114 10.00 9.70 16.58
C THR A 114 10.82 8.90 17.60
N PHE A 115 10.15 8.38 18.62
CA PHE A 115 10.75 7.52 19.64
C PHE A 115 11.19 6.16 19.08
N GLY A 116 10.33 5.47 18.34
CA GLY A 116 10.68 4.20 17.69
C GLY A 116 11.86 4.36 16.73
N LYS A 117 11.90 5.48 15.99
CA LYS A 117 13.00 5.82 15.09
C LYS A 117 14.31 6.05 15.84
N SER A 118 14.31 6.81 16.93
CA SER A 118 15.54 7.09 17.68
C SER A 118 16.14 5.84 18.29
N ILE A 119 15.31 4.98 18.88
CA ILE A 119 15.74 3.70 19.46
C ILE A 119 16.34 2.79 18.39
N LEU A 120 15.65 2.62 17.26
CA LEU A 120 16.16 1.77 16.18
C LEU A 120 17.46 2.33 15.58
N ALA A 121 17.56 3.65 15.40
CA ALA A 121 18.78 4.28 14.90
C ALA A 121 19.96 3.99 15.83
N HIS A 122 19.80 4.20 17.14
CA HIS A 122 20.84 3.95 18.13
C HIS A 122 21.27 2.47 18.15
N ALA A 123 20.31 1.54 18.13
CA ALA A 123 20.63 0.11 18.13
C ALA A 123 21.33 -0.34 16.84
N LEU A 124 20.98 0.26 15.69
CA LEU A 124 21.62 0.01 14.40
C LEU A 124 23.00 0.65 14.24
N ASP A 125 23.38 1.61 15.08
CA ASP A 125 24.77 2.11 15.15
C ASP A 125 25.69 1.06 15.77
N SER A 126 25.20 0.34 16.79
CA SER A 126 25.95 -0.74 17.45
C SER A 126 25.85 -2.09 16.71
N HIS A 127 24.70 -2.36 16.07
CA HIS A 127 24.39 -3.63 15.42
C HIS A 127 23.91 -3.42 13.97
N PRO A 128 24.77 -2.93 13.07
CA PRO A 128 24.35 -2.42 11.76
C PRO A 128 23.74 -3.46 10.82
N ARG A 129 23.99 -4.75 11.05
CA ARG A 129 23.49 -5.85 10.21
C ARG A 129 22.48 -6.76 10.91
N HIS A 130 21.91 -6.33 12.06
CA HIS A 130 20.97 -7.16 12.79
C HIS A 130 19.63 -7.30 12.04
N PRO A 131 19.26 -8.51 11.55
CA PRO A 131 18.15 -8.66 10.61
C PRO A 131 16.81 -8.12 11.14
N HIS A 132 16.48 -8.37 12.41
CA HIS A 132 15.23 -7.90 13.01
C HIS A 132 15.16 -6.37 13.17
N LEU A 133 16.29 -5.70 13.47
CA LEU A 133 16.30 -4.24 13.63
C LEU A 133 16.15 -3.56 12.27
N LEU A 134 16.82 -4.09 11.25
CA LEU A 134 16.68 -3.63 9.86
C LEU A 134 15.26 -3.84 9.33
N HIS A 135 14.64 -4.99 9.65
CA HIS A 135 13.24 -5.28 9.32
C HIS A 135 12.29 -4.24 9.93
N MET A 136 12.42 -3.96 11.23
CA MET A 136 11.59 -2.97 11.91
C MET A 136 11.83 -1.55 11.40
N TRP A 137 13.06 -1.22 11.03
CA TRP A 137 13.43 0.06 10.43
C TRP A 137 12.72 0.31 9.10
N ILE A 138 12.70 -0.69 8.22
CA ILE A 138 12.00 -0.58 6.92
C ILE A 138 10.50 -0.37 7.15
N HIS A 139 9.87 -1.16 8.01
CA HIS A 139 8.43 -1.02 8.30
C HIS A 139 8.07 0.32 8.94
N LEU A 140 8.95 0.86 9.78
CA LEU A 140 8.75 2.17 10.38
C LEU A 140 8.73 3.26 9.29
N LEU A 141 9.65 3.18 8.32
CA LEU A 141 9.81 4.20 7.27
C LEU A 141 8.98 3.92 6.01
N ASP A 142 8.25 2.81 5.94
CA ASP A 142 7.29 2.45 4.87
C ASP A 142 6.02 3.33 4.94
N SER A 143 6.20 4.62 4.66
CA SER A 143 5.14 5.60 4.49
C SER A 143 5.57 6.69 3.51
N PRO A 144 4.62 7.34 2.81
CA PRO A 144 4.96 8.31 1.75
C PRO A 144 5.90 9.42 2.23
N GLY A 145 5.69 9.97 3.43
CA GLY A 145 6.51 11.04 3.99
C GLY A 145 7.90 10.62 4.49
N HIS A 146 8.17 9.33 4.64
CA HIS A 146 9.41 8.82 5.25
C HIS A 146 10.19 7.86 4.33
N ALA A 147 9.60 7.38 3.23
CA ALA A 147 10.23 6.40 2.37
C ALA A 147 11.53 6.90 1.73
N GLU A 148 11.59 8.18 1.33
CA GLU A 148 12.81 8.79 0.79
C GLU A 148 13.94 8.80 1.82
N GLU A 149 13.60 9.06 3.09
CA GLU A 149 14.55 8.94 4.19
C GLU A 149 14.99 7.50 4.40
N GLY A 150 14.06 6.54 4.37
CA GLY A 150 14.39 5.12 4.50
C GLY A 150 15.39 4.62 3.45
N VAL A 151 15.24 5.06 2.20
CA VAL A 151 16.20 4.75 1.13
C VAL A 151 17.53 5.45 1.35
N ARG A 152 17.54 6.75 1.66
CA ARG A 152 18.79 7.50 1.90
C ARG A 152 19.64 6.93 3.03
N LEU A 153 19.01 6.36 4.06
CA LEU A 153 19.71 5.78 5.20
C LEU A 153 20.29 4.38 4.89
N GLY A 154 20.03 3.81 3.69
CA GLY A 154 20.75 2.66 3.13
C GLY A 154 20.48 1.29 3.78
N ARG A 155 19.66 1.24 4.85
CA ARG A 155 19.46 0.03 5.66
C ARG A 155 18.61 -1.07 4.99
N ALA A 156 17.90 -0.76 3.91
CA ALA A 156 17.05 -1.74 3.23
C ALA A 156 17.88 -2.81 2.50
N ASP A 157 18.93 -2.39 1.79
CA ASP A 157 19.81 -3.31 1.07
C ASP A 157 20.64 -4.16 2.05
N ASP A 158 21.05 -3.58 3.18
CA ASP A 158 21.71 -4.31 4.28
C ASP A 158 20.84 -5.47 4.77
N TYR A 159 19.51 -5.29 4.83
CA TYR A 159 18.61 -6.34 5.28
C TYR A 159 18.59 -7.52 4.32
N ALA A 160 18.44 -7.24 3.02
CA ALA A 160 18.41 -8.26 1.97
C ALA A 160 19.69 -9.12 1.94
N VAL A 161 20.84 -8.53 2.27
CA VAL A 161 22.14 -9.21 2.37
C VAL A 161 22.37 -9.85 3.75
N SER A 162 21.78 -9.33 4.82
CA SER A 162 21.93 -9.90 6.17
C SER A 162 21.27 -11.27 6.33
N ALA A 163 20.23 -11.57 5.53
CA ALA A 163 19.47 -12.80 5.60
C ALA A 163 19.12 -13.34 4.20
N GLU A 164 20.14 -13.56 3.36
CA GLU A 164 19.98 -13.88 1.93
C GLU A 164 19.11 -15.11 1.61
N GLY A 165 19.04 -16.06 2.53
CA GLY A 165 18.21 -17.28 2.42
C GLY A 165 16.74 -17.07 2.79
N ALA A 166 16.40 -15.95 3.43
CA ALA A 166 15.03 -15.59 3.76
C ALA A 166 14.42 -14.78 2.61
N TRP A 167 13.42 -15.33 1.92
CA TRP A 167 12.72 -14.61 0.84
C TRP A 167 12.09 -13.30 1.34
N HIS A 168 11.58 -13.27 2.57
CA HIS A 168 11.06 -12.05 3.20
C HIS A 168 12.12 -10.94 3.28
N ALA A 169 13.37 -11.29 3.63
CA ALA A 169 14.45 -10.29 3.67
C ALA A 169 14.79 -9.74 2.29
N ARG A 170 14.72 -10.57 1.25
CA ARG A 170 14.89 -10.15 -0.16
C ARG A 170 13.75 -9.26 -0.65
N HIS A 171 12.55 -9.50 -0.15
CA HIS A 171 11.34 -8.76 -0.50
C HIS A 171 11.32 -7.34 0.09
N MET A 172 11.69 -7.20 1.36
CA MET A 172 11.47 -5.98 2.14
C MET A 172 11.95 -4.66 1.51
N PRO A 173 13.07 -4.57 0.76
CA PRO A 173 13.43 -3.35 0.04
C PRO A 173 12.33 -2.84 -0.90
N SER A 174 11.50 -3.75 -1.43
CA SER A 174 10.40 -3.39 -2.31
C SER A 174 9.30 -2.54 -1.65
N HIS A 175 9.16 -2.56 -0.32
CA HIS A 175 8.23 -1.68 0.40
C HIS A 175 8.56 -0.19 0.18
N LEU A 176 9.83 0.18 0.38
CA LEU A 176 10.26 1.56 0.17
C LEU A 176 10.22 1.91 -1.32
N ALA A 177 10.64 0.98 -2.19
CA ALA A 177 10.60 1.18 -3.64
C ALA A 177 9.16 1.44 -4.13
N LEU A 178 8.18 0.68 -3.63
CA LEU A 178 6.76 0.85 -3.92
C LEU A 178 6.29 2.27 -3.58
N ARG A 179 6.63 2.78 -2.38
CA ARG A 179 6.28 4.15 -1.94
C ARG A 179 6.83 5.23 -2.84
N LEU A 180 8.05 5.03 -3.33
CA LEU A 180 8.73 5.98 -4.21
C LEU A 180 8.32 5.84 -5.67
N GLY A 181 7.54 4.81 -6.01
CA GLY A 181 7.23 4.46 -7.39
C GLY A 181 8.44 3.90 -8.15
N ASN A 182 9.50 3.44 -7.47
CA ASN A 182 10.61 2.73 -8.09
C ASN A 182 10.15 1.31 -8.46
N TRP A 183 9.52 1.17 -9.62
CA TRP A 183 8.86 -0.06 -10.02
C TRP A 183 9.86 -1.13 -10.43
N THR A 184 10.98 -0.76 -11.04
CA THR A 184 12.09 -1.67 -11.33
C THR A 184 12.68 -2.23 -10.04
N GLY A 185 12.85 -1.42 -9.00
CA GLY A 185 13.25 -1.87 -7.66
C GLY A 185 12.25 -2.84 -7.05
N VAL A 186 10.94 -2.57 -7.19
CA VAL A 186 9.87 -3.51 -6.78
C VAL A 186 10.00 -4.83 -7.53
N VAL A 187 10.06 -4.81 -8.87
CA VAL A 187 10.15 -6.04 -9.69
C VAL A 187 11.40 -6.85 -9.33
N ARG A 188 12.56 -6.20 -9.21
CA ARG A 188 13.84 -6.85 -8.90
C ARG A 188 13.82 -7.56 -7.56
N ALA A 189 13.50 -6.84 -6.47
CA ALA A 189 13.50 -7.39 -5.12
C ALA A 189 12.53 -8.58 -4.98
N ASN A 190 11.39 -8.52 -5.67
CA ASN A 190 10.39 -9.58 -5.63
C ASN A 190 10.74 -10.81 -6.49
N LEU A 191 11.45 -10.62 -7.61
CA LEU A 191 12.04 -11.73 -8.35
C LEU A 191 13.12 -12.44 -7.53
N ASP A 192 13.94 -11.68 -6.80
CA ASP A 192 14.96 -12.22 -5.91
C ASP A 192 14.34 -13.02 -4.76
N ALA A 193 13.26 -12.50 -4.16
CA ALA A 193 12.48 -13.17 -3.12
C ALA A 193 11.82 -14.47 -3.62
N LEU A 194 11.14 -14.43 -4.77
CA LEU A 194 10.54 -15.61 -5.38
C LEU A 194 11.60 -16.66 -5.72
N SER A 195 12.76 -16.25 -6.22
CA SER A 195 13.88 -17.16 -6.48
C SER A 195 14.40 -17.79 -5.19
N ALA A 196 14.46 -17.03 -4.09
CA ALA A 196 14.85 -17.55 -2.78
C ALA A 196 13.84 -18.56 -2.22
N SER A 197 12.52 -18.30 -2.35
CA SER A 197 11.49 -19.23 -1.90
C SER A 197 11.53 -20.54 -2.70
N LEU A 198 11.71 -20.47 -4.03
CA LEU A 198 11.84 -21.66 -4.88
C LEU A 198 13.08 -22.49 -4.54
N ARG A 199 14.22 -21.84 -4.25
CA ARG A 199 15.43 -22.53 -3.78
C ARG A 199 15.19 -23.23 -2.45
N TYR A 200 14.52 -22.56 -1.50
CA TYR A 200 14.18 -23.15 -0.21
C TYR A 200 13.30 -24.39 -0.36
N ILE A 201 12.22 -24.32 -1.13
CA ILE A 201 11.33 -25.46 -1.41
C ILE A 201 12.13 -26.62 -2.02
N SER A 202 12.94 -26.32 -3.04
CA SER A 202 13.77 -27.33 -3.72
C SER A 202 14.75 -28.00 -2.76
N SER A 203 15.36 -27.24 -1.84
CA SER A 203 16.34 -27.75 -0.88
C SER A 203 15.73 -28.48 0.31
N SER A 204 14.50 -28.13 0.71
CA SER A 204 13.84 -28.70 1.88
C SER A 204 13.10 -30.01 1.60
N GLN A 205 12.96 -30.41 0.33
CA GLN A 205 12.15 -31.55 -0.13
C GLN A 205 10.68 -31.48 0.31
N ARG A 206 10.21 -30.31 0.77
CA ARG A 206 8.83 -30.07 1.24
C ARG A 206 7.92 -29.72 0.06
N PHE A 207 7.93 -30.55 -0.98
CA PHE A 207 7.12 -30.32 -2.17
C PHE A 207 5.61 -30.40 -1.86
N ASP A 208 5.20 -31.20 -0.88
CA ASP A 208 3.79 -31.31 -0.49
C ASP A 208 3.23 -30.02 0.17
N ASP A 209 4.12 -29.16 0.68
CA ASP A 209 3.79 -27.85 1.25
C ASP A 209 3.85 -26.71 0.20
N LEU A 210 3.97 -27.04 -1.09
CA LEU A 210 4.15 -26.09 -2.21
C LEU A 210 3.22 -24.85 -2.17
N PRO A 211 1.89 -24.99 -1.98
CA PRO A 211 0.98 -23.82 -1.99
C PRO A 211 1.15 -22.88 -0.79
N SER A 212 1.66 -23.36 0.35
CA SER A 212 1.88 -22.56 1.56
C SER A 212 3.30 -22.02 1.68
N LEU A 213 4.26 -22.57 0.93
CA LEU A 213 5.68 -22.17 0.96
C LEU A 213 6.09 -21.20 -0.15
N VAL A 214 5.32 -21.08 -1.24
CA VAL A 214 5.62 -20.06 -2.25
C VAL A 214 5.15 -18.70 -1.76
N ASP A 215 6.06 -17.73 -1.78
CA ASP A 215 5.87 -16.37 -1.25
C ASP A 215 4.81 -15.59 -2.03
N SER A 216 3.55 -15.73 -1.58
CA SER A 216 2.39 -15.02 -2.13
C SER A 216 2.48 -13.51 -1.96
N HIS A 217 3.13 -13.05 -0.89
CA HIS A 217 3.31 -11.62 -0.65
C HIS A 217 4.22 -11.00 -1.70
N SER A 218 5.38 -11.61 -1.98
CA SER A 218 6.26 -11.14 -3.03
C SER A 218 5.64 -11.20 -4.43
N MET A 219 4.87 -12.25 -4.71
CA MET A 219 4.18 -12.34 -5.99
C MET A 219 3.12 -11.25 -6.18
N GLU A 220 2.46 -10.78 -5.11
CA GLU A 220 1.53 -9.64 -5.20
C GLU A 220 2.26 -8.36 -5.62
N PHE A 221 3.39 -8.05 -4.99
CA PHE A 221 4.21 -6.89 -5.33
C PHE A 221 4.83 -7.02 -6.72
N LEU A 222 5.31 -8.21 -7.09
CA LEU A 222 5.83 -8.47 -8.43
C LEU A 222 4.78 -8.23 -9.50
N HIS A 223 3.57 -8.77 -9.29
CA HIS A 223 2.44 -8.55 -10.17
C HIS A 223 2.13 -7.06 -10.30
N TYR A 224 2.06 -6.33 -9.18
CA TYR A 224 1.82 -4.90 -9.20
C TYR A 224 2.93 -4.12 -9.92
N GLY A 225 4.20 -4.47 -9.69
CA GLY A 225 5.34 -3.87 -10.38
C GLY A 225 5.31 -4.11 -11.90
N TYR A 226 4.94 -5.31 -12.35
CA TYR A 226 4.72 -5.58 -13.78
C TYR A 226 3.62 -4.71 -14.36
N VAL A 227 2.50 -4.58 -13.65
CA VAL A 227 1.39 -3.74 -14.07
C VAL A 227 1.80 -2.26 -14.14
N GLN A 228 2.53 -1.73 -13.15
CA GLN A 228 3.00 -0.34 -13.15
C GLN A 228 4.08 -0.05 -14.20
N THR A 229 4.78 -1.08 -14.70
CA THR A 229 5.79 -0.97 -15.77
C THR A 229 5.23 -1.34 -17.16
N GLY A 230 3.93 -1.64 -17.27
CA GLY A 230 3.28 -2.02 -18.53
C GLY A 230 3.64 -3.41 -19.04
N GLN A 231 4.25 -4.27 -18.22
CA GLN A 231 4.61 -5.65 -18.53
C GLN A 231 3.41 -6.59 -18.32
N PHE A 232 2.29 -6.31 -18.98
CA PHE A 232 1.01 -6.96 -18.69
C PHE A 232 0.99 -8.46 -18.98
N GLU A 233 1.70 -8.93 -20.01
CA GLU A 233 1.80 -10.36 -20.32
C GLU A 233 2.52 -11.13 -19.21
N LYS A 234 3.52 -10.51 -18.56
CA LYS A 234 4.20 -11.10 -17.39
C LYS A 234 3.29 -11.11 -16.17
N ALA A 235 2.52 -10.04 -15.95
CA ALA A 235 1.52 -10.01 -14.89
C ALA A 235 0.46 -11.11 -15.08
N GLU A 236 -0.06 -11.29 -16.29
CA GLU A 236 -1.02 -12.35 -16.61
C GLU A 236 -0.42 -13.74 -16.48
N SER A 237 0.81 -13.97 -16.97
CA SER A 237 1.50 -15.25 -16.80
C SER A 237 1.67 -15.61 -15.32
N LEU A 238 2.02 -14.64 -14.47
CA LEU A 238 2.15 -14.85 -13.03
C LEU A 238 0.83 -15.29 -12.38
N LEU A 239 -0.33 -14.85 -12.91
CA LEU A 239 -1.64 -15.34 -12.46
C LEU A 239 -1.95 -16.78 -12.90
N GLN A 240 -1.45 -17.18 -14.07
CA GLN A 240 -1.70 -18.51 -14.65
C GLN A 240 -0.85 -19.60 -13.98
N GLN A 241 0.32 -19.24 -13.47
CA GLN A 241 1.32 -20.19 -12.94
C GLN A 241 0.93 -20.90 -11.62
N GLN A 242 -0.20 -20.60 -10.94
CA GLN A 242 -0.49 -21.20 -9.62
C GLN A 242 -1.97 -21.54 -9.31
N ILE A 243 -2.16 -22.62 -8.53
CA ILE A 243 -3.37 -23.00 -7.77
C ILE A 243 -3.00 -22.79 -6.29
N GLY A 244 -3.70 -21.92 -5.57
CA GLY A 244 -3.36 -21.47 -4.19
C GLY A 244 -3.19 -19.94 -4.09
N PHE A 245 -2.75 -19.31 -5.19
CA PHE A 245 -2.60 -17.86 -5.37
C PHE A 245 -3.78 -17.19 -6.08
N ARG A 246 -4.80 -17.98 -6.46
CA ARG A 246 -5.75 -17.63 -7.54
C ARG A 246 -6.68 -16.44 -7.30
N HIS A 247 -6.82 -15.98 -6.05
CA HIS A 247 -7.89 -15.02 -5.73
C HIS A 247 -7.41 -13.58 -5.49
N TRP A 248 -6.15 -13.37 -5.13
CA TRP A 248 -5.69 -12.09 -4.55
C TRP A 248 -5.14 -11.10 -5.59
N THR A 249 -4.53 -11.60 -6.68
CA THR A 249 -3.77 -10.78 -7.65
C THR A 249 -4.54 -10.39 -8.91
N ARG A 250 -5.62 -11.10 -9.26
CA ARG A 250 -6.51 -10.73 -10.39
C ARG A 250 -7.06 -9.31 -10.26
N VAL A 251 -7.23 -8.84 -9.03
CA VAL A 251 -7.70 -7.49 -8.69
C VAL A 251 -6.78 -6.39 -9.23
N ASN A 252 -5.46 -6.56 -9.10
CA ASN A 252 -4.49 -5.52 -9.44
C ASN A 252 -4.41 -5.24 -10.95
N LEU A 253 -4.69 -6.24 -11.80
CA LEU A 253 -4.78 -6.04 -13.26
C LEU A 253 -6.01 -5.19 -13.62
N MET A 254 -7.15 -5.50 -13.01
CA MET A 254 -8.42 -4.82 -13.27
C MET A 254 -8.44 -3.37 -12.76
N ALA A 255 -7.59 -3.03 -11.79
CA ALA A 255 -7.41 -1.69 -11.28
C ALA A 255 -6.50 -0.79 -12.12
N THR A 256 -6.16 -1.17 -13.35
CA THR A 256 -5.40 -0.31 -14.26
C THR A 256 -6.18 0.12 -15.49
N ARG A 257 -6.17 1.44 -15.75
CA ARG A 257 -6.77 2.08 -16.92
C ARG A 257 -6.22 1.54 -18.26
N GLN A 258 -4.99 1.02 -18.25
CA GLN A 258 -4.25 0.66 -19.47
C GLN A 258 -4.38 -0.80 -19.88
N TYR A 259 -4.89 -1.68 -19.02
CA TYR A 259 -5.17 -3.03 -19.46
C TYR A 259 -6.47 -2.97 -20.27
N PRO A 260 -6.45 -3.35 -21.57
CA PRO A 260 -7.62 -3.26 -22.43
C PRO A 260 -8.63 -4.30 -21.98
N ALA A 261 -9.44 -3.92 -21.00
CA ALA A 261 -10.53 -4.71 -20.50
C ALA A 261 -11.73 -4.56 -21.45
N GLU A 262 -11.72 -5.15 -22.66
CA GLU A 262 -12.91 -5.10 -23.54
C GLU A 262 -13.60 -6.41 -23.99
N SER A 263 -13.11 -7.63 -23.72
CA SER A 263 -13.94 -8.83 -23.96
C SER A 263 -13.68 -10.09 -23.11
N HIS A 264 -12.47 -10.34 -22.58
CA HIS A 264 -12.12 -11.67 -22.07
C HIS A 264 -12.48 -11.97 -20.59
N TRP A 265 -12.78 -10.96 -19.76
CA TRP A 265 -13.04 -11.17 -18.30
C TRP A 265 -14.51 -11.30 -17.93
N LYS A 266 -15.43 -11.10 -18.86
CA LYS A 266 -16.87 -11.27 -18.59
C LYS A 266 -17.18 -12.70 -18.11
N ASP A 267 -16.43 -13.68 -18.61
CA ASP A 267 -16.62 -15.10 -18.32
C ASP A 267 -15.60 -15.68 -17.32
N THR A 268 -14.62 -14.89 -16.85
CA THR A 268 -13.55 -15.37 -15.95
C THR A 268 -13.54 -14.65 -14.60
N TRP A 269 -14.66 -14.03 -14.24
CA TRP A 269 -14.76 -13.27 -13.00
C TRP A 269 -14.41 -14.15 -11.78
N PRO A 270 -13.44 -13.75 -10.92
CA PRO A 270 -13.10 -14.55 -9.75
C PRO A 270 -14.29 -14.64 -8.79
N ALA A 271 -14.59 -15.86 -8.35
CA ALA A 271 -15.55 -16.07 -7.26
C ALA A 271 -15.13 -15.27 -6.02
N GLN A 272 -16.10 -14.79 -5.23
CA GLN A 272 -15.82 -14.20 -3.93
C GLN A 272 -15.02 -15.20 -3.08
N VAL A 273 -14.04 -14.68 -2.34
CA VAL A 273 -13.25 -15.48 -1.43
C VAL A 273 -14.03 -15.72 -0.15
N THR A 274 -14.33 -16.98 0.14
CA THR A 274 -14.91 -17.38 1.42
C THR A 274 -13.79 -17.77 2.37
N CYS A 275 -13.95 -17.40 3.65
CA CYS A 275 -13.14 -17.94 4.73
C CYS A 275 -14.03 -18.80 5.61
N ASP A 276 -13.87 -20.11 5.51
CA ASP A 276 -14.71 -21.08 6.22
C ASP A 276 -14.43 -21.11 7.73
N THR A 277 -13.23 -20.69 8.14
CA THR A 277 -12.80 -20.64 9.55
C THR A 277 -13.05 -19.30 10.24
N CYS A 278 -13.45 -18.26 9.50
CA CYS A 278 -13.52 -16.88 10.01
C CYS A 278 -14.91 -16.47 10.55
N SER A 279 -15.76 -17.44 10.91
CA SER A 279 -17.13 -17.22 11.38
C SER A 279 -17.23 -16.75 12.83
N ASP A 280 -16.13 -16.78 13.60
CA ASP A 280 -16.07 -16.27 14.97
C ASP A 280 -15.51 -14.83 15.00
N PRO A 281 -16.31 -13.80 15.31
CA PRO A 281 -15.85 -12.40 15.40
C PRO A 281 -14.82 -12.16 16.52
N ARG A 282 -14.58 -13.14 17.39
CA ARG A 282 -13.53 -13.12 18.42
C ARG A 282 -12.16 -13.55 17.88
N ASN A 283 -12.15 -14.27 16.75
CA ASN A 283 -10.95 -14.73 16.05
C ASN A 283 -10.86 -14.06 14.67
N LEU A 284 -11.06 -12.75 14.61
CA LEU A 284 -10.72 -11.95 13.42
C LEU A 284 -9.20 -11.92 13.29
N ASP A 285 -8.68 -13.05 12.85
CA ASP A 285 -7.29 -13.25 12.52
C ASP A 285 -6.94 -12.51 11.23
N GLU A 286 -5.66 -12.52 10.95
CA GLU A 286 -5.09 -11.97 9.74
C GLU A 286 -5.78 -12.52 8.47
N MET A 287 -6.19 -13.79 8.47
CA MET A 287 -6.87 -14.44 7.35
C MET A 287 -8.25 -13.83 7.04
N TYR A 288 -9.04 -13.47 8.06
CA TYR A 288 -10.30 -12.75 7.84
C TYR A 288 -10.06 -11.43 7.11
N LEU A 289 -9.10 -10.62 7.58
CA LEU A 289 -8.78 -9.35 6.95
C LEU A 289 -8.30 -9.51 5.52
N TRP A 290 -7.44 -10.49 5.26
CA TRP A 290 -7.00 -10.81 3.90
C TRP A 290 -8.20 -11.12 3.01
N SER A 291 -9.11 -12.00 3.44
CA SER A 291 -10.34 -12.34 2.69
C SER A 291 -11.18 -11.10 2.32
N ARG A 292 -11.33 -10.16 3.26
CA ARG A 292 -12.04 -8.90 3.01
C ARG A 292 -11.29 -7.99 2.05
N ARG A 293 -9.96 -7.95 2.10
CA ARG A 293 -9.11 -7.22 1.14
C ARG A 293 -9.24 -7.74 -0.29
N ALA A 294 -9.27 -9.07 -0.52
CA ALA A 294 -9.59 -9.58 -1.86
C ALA A 294 -11.00 -9.18 -2.29
N ASN A 295 -11.99 -9.44 -1.44
CA ASN A 295 -13.38 -9.20 -1.82
C ASN A 295 -13.64 -7.72 -2.12
N LEU A 296 -12.99 -6.80 -1.39
CA LEU A 296 -12.94 -5.38 -1.72
C LEU A 296 -12.48 -5.17 -3.17
N GLY A 297 -11.31 -5.70 -3.50
CA GLY A 297 -10.73 -5.58 -4.83
C GLY A 297 -11.62 -6.17 -5.94
N ILE A 298 -12.15 -7.37 -5.71
CA ILE A 298 -13.02 -8.09 -6.65
C ILE A 298 -14.31 -7.28 -6.88
N SER A 299 -15.02 -6.92 -5.82
CA SER A 299 -16.28 -6.18 -5.93
C SER A 299 -16.07 -4.78 -6.52
N TRP A 300 -14.99 -4.10 -6.16
CA TRP A 300 -14.64 -2.82 -6.76
C TRP A 300 -14.41 -2.94 -8.26
N ALA A 301 -13.59 -3.91 -8.69
CA ALA A 301 -13.31 -4.13 -10.11
C ALA A 301 -14.59 -4.48 -10.90
N GLN A 302 -15.46 -5.33 -10.37
CA GLN A 302 -16.78 -5.63 -10.99
C GLN A 302 -17.61 -4.37 -11.14
N GLY A 303 -17.63 -3.56 -10.07
CA GLY A 303 -18.43 -2.37 -10.00
C GLY A 303 -18.01 -1.35 -11.05
N VAL A 304 -16.70 -1.10 -11.14
CA VAL A 304 -16.12 -0.18 -12.13
C VAL A 304 -16.33 -0.70 -13.55
N ALA A 305 -16.13 -1.99 -13.81
CA ALA A 305 -16.38 -2.60 -15.12
C ALA A 305 -17.87 -2.49 -15.51
N GLY A 306 -18.77 -2.79 -14.57
CA GLY A 306 -20.21 -2.60 -14.75
C GLY A 306 -20.57 -1.15 -15.07
N ALA A 307 -19.98 -0.18 -14.36
CA ALA A 307 -20.20 1.24 -14.62
C ALA A 307 -19.71 1.68 -16.01
N ARG A 308 -18.53 1.22 -16.42
CA ARG A 308 -17.92 1.54 -17.73
C ARG A 308 -18.64 0.90 -18.90
N TRP A 309 -19.18 -0.32 -18.74
CA TRP A 309 -19.92 -1.04 -19.78
C TRP A 309 -21.44 -0.80 -19.75
N GLY A 310 -21.93 0.16 -18.96
CA GLY A 310 -23.36 0.49 -18.89
C GLY A 310 -24.22 -0.54 -18.15
N ASN A 311 -23.62 -1.50 -17.45
CA ASN A 311 -24.35 -2.44 -16.58
C ASN A 311 -24.56 -1.83 -15.18
N SER A 312 -25.47 -0.85 -15.12
CA SER A 312 -25.81 -0.14 -13.87
C SER A 312 -26.29 -1.08 -12.76
N SER A 313 -26.95 -2.18 -13.10
CA SER A 313 -27.41 -3.19 -12.12
C SER A 313 -26.24 -3.89 -11.42
N LEU A 314 -25.26 -4.36 -12.20
CA LEU A 314 -24.04 -4.98 -11.65
C LEU A 314 -23.29 -4.00 -10.75
N ALA A 315 -23.05 -2.77 -11.24
CA ALA A 315 -22.34 -1.76 -10.46
C ALA A 315 -23.05 -1.41 -9.15
N ARG A 316 -24.39 -1.32 -9.17
CA ARG A 316 -25.21 -1.10 -7.96
C ARG A 316 -25.11 -2.27 -7.00
N SER A 317 -25.10 -3.51 -7.49
CA SER A 317 -24.94 -4.69 -6.63
C SER A 317 -23.58 -4.70 -5.95
N CYS A 318 -22.50 -4.46 -6.70
CA CYS A 318 -21.14 -4.43 -6.17
C CYS A 318 -20.94 -3.32 -5.14
N ALA A 319 -21.49 -2.13 -5.37
CA ALA A 319 -21.47 -1.04 -4.39
C ALA A 319 -22.17 -1.41 -3.06
N ARG A 320 -23.30 -2.11 -3.13
CA ARG A 320 -23.99 -2.60 -1.93
C ARG A 320 -23.16 -3.63 -1.17
N GLU A 321 -22.50 -4.55 -1.86
CA GLU A 321 -21.60 -5.52 -1.22
C GLU A 321 -20.42 -4.83 -0.53
N LEU A 322 -19.84 -3.80 -1.15
CA LEU A 322 -18.79 -3.00 -0.52
C LEU A 322 -19.29 -2.29 0.74
N ARG A 323 -20.47 -1.66 0.71
CA ARG A 323 -21.06 -1.03 1.91
C ARG A 323 -21.30 -2.01 3.04
N LYS A 324 -21.90 -3.17 2.73
CA LYS A 324 -22.12 -4.23 3.71
C LYS A 324 -20.81 -4.69 4.33
N MET A 325 -19.77 -4.89 3.53
CA MET A 325 -18.44 -5.26 4.01
C MET A 325 -17.85 -4.18 4.91
N ALA A 326 -17.99 -2.90 4.55
CA ALA A 326 -17.53 -1.80 5.37
C ALA A 326 -18.20 -1.80 6.75
N GLU A 327 -19.51 -2.04 6.82
CA GLU A 327 -20.25 -2.17 8.08
C GLU A 327 -19.78 -3.35 8.92
N GLU A 328 -19.57 -4.52 8.30
CA GLU A 328 -19.10 -5.74 8.96
C GLU A 328 -17.73 -5.55 9.62
N VAL A 329 -16.78 -4.87 8.96
CA VAL A 329 -15.42 -4.69 9.49
C VAL A 329 -15.28 -3.49 10.41
N ARG A 330 -16.23 -2.54 10.41
CA ARG A 330 -16.17 -1.28 11.17
C ARG A 330 -15.83 -1.45 12.65
N PRO A 331 -16.44 -2.38 13.41
CA PRO A 331 -16.22 -2.49 14.87
C PRO A 331 -14.77 -2.82 15.23
N HIS A 332 -14.02 -3.44 14.32
CA HIS A 332 -12.68 -3.96 14.59
C HIS A 332 -11.60 -3.29 13.72
N PHE A 333 -11.98 -2.71 12.58
CA PHE A 333 -11.08 -2.20 11.55
C PHE A 333 -11.62 -0.89 10.95
N GLY A 334 -11.82 0.14 11.78
CA GLY A 334 -12.45 1.41 11.37
C GLY A 334 -11.82 2.08 10.15
N LEU A 335 -10.48 2.10 10.04
CA LEU A 335 -9.80 2.71 8.88
C LEU A 335 -9.98 1.89 7.60
N PHE A 336 -9.93 0.57 7.72
CA PHE A 336 -10.19 -0.32 6.59
C PHE A 336 -11.67 -0.24 6.15
N SER A 337 -12.59 -0.10 7.10
CA SER A 337 -14.00 0.21 6.85
C SER A 337 -14.13 1.50 6.02
N SER A 338 -13.50 2.61 6.45
CA SER A 338 -13.51 3.87 5.69
C SER A 338 -12.87 3.75 4.30
N TYR A 339 -11.84 2.91 4.13
CA TYR A 339 -11.27 2.60 2.82
C TYR A 339 -12.26 1.87 1.91
N ILE A 340 -12.99 0.87 2.43
CA ILE A 340 -14.03 0.16 1.68
C ILE A 340 -15.20 1.11 1.35
N GLU A 341 -15.59 2.01 2.26
CA GLU A 341 -16.62 3.02 2.01
C GLU A 341 -16.23 3.96 0.87
N ALA A 342 -14.98 4.41 0.82
CA ALA A 342 -14.47 5.21 -0.27
C ALA A 342 -14.57 4.43 -1.59
N ALA A 343 -14.17 3.16 -1.62
CA ALA A 343 -14.31 2.29 -2.79
C ALA A 343 -15.77 2.09 -3.23
N ALA A 344 -16.71 2.00 -2.28
CA ALA A 344 -18.14 1.93 -2.58
C ALA A 344 -18.62 3.23 -3.27
N LEU A 345 -18.22 4.40 -2.76
CA LEU A 345 -18.53 5.69 -3.35
C LEU A 345 -17.92 5.84 -4.76
N GLN A 346 -16.71 5.34 -4.99
CA GLN A 346 -16.10 5.33 -6.32
C GLN A 346 -16.96 4.55 -7.31
N VAL A 347 -17.40 3.34 -6.97
CA VAL A 347 -18.26 2.51 -7.84
C VAL A 347 -19.61 3.19 -8.08
N GLU A 348 -20.23 3.74 -7.04
CA GLU A 348 -21.53 4.40 -7.17
C GLU A 348 -21.48 5.67 -8.00
N GLY A 349 -20.45 6.48 -7.78
CA GLY A 349 -20.23 7.70 -8.53
C GLY A 349 -19.93 7.42 -9.99
N LEU A 350 -19.06 6.45 -10.28
CA LEU A 350 -18.79 6.02 -11.65
C LEU A 350 -20.04 5.45 -12.33
N ARG A 351 -20.84 4.66 -11.62
CA ARG A 351 -22.12 4.14 -12.13
C ARG A 351 -23.08 5.29 -12.48
N ALA A 352 -23.27 6.23 -11.55
CA ALA A 352 -24.15 7.38 -11.76
C ALA A 352 -23.69 8.21 -12.96
N TYR A 353 -22.40 8.57 -13.01
CA TYR A 353 -21.85 9.41 -14.07
C TYR A 353 -21.74 8.70 -15.44
N LEU A 354 -21.23 7.47 -15.49
CA LEU A 354 -20.97 6.76 -16.75
C LEU A 354 -22.17 5.98 -17.29
N SER A 355 -22.92 5.28 -16.42
CA SER A 355 -24.04 4.43 -16.86
C SER A 355 -25.37 5.16 -16.87
N ASP A 356 -25.64 6.00 -15.86
CA ASP A 356 -26.95 6.64 -15.70
C ASP A 356 -26.98 8.07 -16.27
N GLY A 357 -25.83 8.67 -16.58
CA GLY A 357 -25.71 10.04 -17.06
C GLY A 357 -26.01 11.11 -16.00
N ASP A 358 -25.93 10.74 -14.72
CA ASP A 358 -26.18 11.61 -13.58
C ASP A 358 -24.87 12.26 -13.08
N SER A 359 -24.79 13.59 -13.21
CA SER A 359 -23.63 14.37 -12.79
C SER A 359 -23.39 14.36 -11.28
N SER A 360 -24.40 13.99 -10.47
CA SER A 360 -24.21 13.82 -9.02
C SER A 360 -23.17 12.74 -8.68
N GLY A 361 -22.89 11.83 -9.62
CA GLY A 361 -21.83 10.83 -9.48
C GLY A 361 -20.44 11.42 -9.25
N VAL A 362 -20.18 12.63 -9.76
CA VAL A 362 -18.90 13.34 -9.56
C VAL A 362 -18.73 13.72 -8.09
N GLU A 363 -19.79 14.19 -7.43
CA GLU A 363 -19.77 14.57 -6.00
C GLU A 363 -19.46 13.36 -5.09
N MET A 364 -19.94 12.16 -5.48
CA MET A 364 -19.63 10.92 -4.77
C MET A 364 -18.14 10.56 -4.85
N ILE A 365 -17.52 10.74 -6.02
CA ILE A 365 -16.09 10.47 -6.22
C ILE A 365 -15.25 11.54 -5.50
N GLU A 366 -15.65 12.81 -5.54
CA GLU A 366 -15.00 13.87 -4.76
C GLU A 366 -15.05 13.58 -3.26
N LYS A 367 -16.16 13.01 -2.77
CA LYS A 367 -16.25 12.55 -1.38
C LYS A 367 -15.27 11.40 -1.11
N ALA A 368 -15.14 10.44 -2.01
CA ALA A 368 -14.16 9.37 -1.90
C ALA A 368 -12.71 9.91 -1.85
N VAL A 369 -12.38 10.93 -2.67
CA VAL A 369 -11.07 11.62 -2.62
C VAL A 369 -10.79 12.21 -1.24
N ARG A 370 -11.77 12.90 -0.64
CA ARG A 370 -11.62 13.46 0.71
C ARG A 370 -11.44 12.38 1.77
N MET A 371 -12.22 11.30 1.68
CA MET A 371 -12.10 10.17 2.62
C MET A 371 -10.72 9.51 2.52
N GLU A 372 -10.23 9.23 1.32
CA GLU A 372 -8.87 8.70 1.12
C GLU A 372 -7.80 9.64 1.65
N ALA A 373 -7.99 10.95 1.49
CA ALA A 373 -7.08 11.94 2.04
C ALA A 373 -6.96 11.91 3.57
N GLU A 374 -8.06 11.62 4.26
CA GLU A 374 -8.09 11.49 5.72
C GLU A 374 -7.45 10.18 6.21
N LEU A 375 -7.32 9.16 5.35
CA LEU A 375 -6.72 7.87 5.74
C LEU A 375 -5.19 7.94 5.90
N GLY A 376 -4.51 8.86 5.20
CA GLY A 376 -3.07 9.11 5.26
C GLY A 376 -2.14 8.00 4.74
N LYS A 377 -2.58 6.72 4.72
CA LYS A 377 -1.88 5.58 4.12
C LYS A 377 -2.88 4.56 3.60
N VAL A 378 -2.74 4.13 2.34
CA VAL A 378 -3.47 2.96 1.83
C VAL A 378 -2.95 1.72 2.55
N PRO A 379 -3.84 0.95 3.21
CA PRO A 379 -3.43 -0.17 4.02
C PRO A 379 -2.89 -1.33 3.16
N TYR A 380 -1.71 -1.81 3.56
CA TYR A 380 -1.11 -3.10 3.16
C TYR A 380 -0.65 -3.19 1.69
N GLY A 381 0.67 -3.24 1.51
CA GLY A 381 1.30 -3.53 0.22
C GLY A 381 0.80 -2.65 -0.93
N PRO A 382 0.74 -3.19 -2.15
CA PRO A 382 0.08 -2.55 -3.28
C PRO A 382 -1.40 -2.24 -3.00
N PRO A 383 -1.94 -1.16 -3.59
CA PRO A 383 -3.34 -0.78 -3.46
C PRO A 383 -4.20 -1.71 -4.31
N VAL A 384 -5.26 -2.25 -3.69
CA VAL A 384 -6.22 -3.15 -4.36
C VAL A 384 -7.34 -2.43 -5.11
N VAL A 385 -7.48 -1.12 -4.94
CA VAL A 385 -8.38 -0.27 -5.74
C VAL A 385 -7.61 0.90 -6.32
N SER A 386 -8.13 1.51 -7.40
CA SER A 386 -7.54 2.75 -7.89
C SER A 386 -7.86 3.90 -6.93
N PRO A 387 -6.92 4.84 -6.71
CA PRO A 387 -7.21 6.06 -5.96
C PRO A 387 -8.37 6.82 -6.58
N ALA A 388 -9.25 7.36 -5.73
CA ALA A 388 -10.39 8.15 -6.18
C ALA A 388 -9.96 9.40 -6.96
N SER A 389 -8.77 9.94 -6.64
CA SER A 389 -8.20 11.10 -7.32
C SER A 389 -7.82 10.80 -8.76
N GLU A 390 -7.31 9.58 -9.04
CA GLU A 390 -7.06 9.13 -10.41
C GLU A 390 -8.38 9.07 -11.17
N LEU A 391 -9.41 8.42 -10.61
CA LEU A 391 -10.74 8.30 -11.22
C LEU A 391 -11.39 9.67 -11.50
N LEU A 392 -11.30 10.60 -10.55
CA LEU A 392 -11.81 11.95 -10.72
C LEU A 392 -11.03 12.73 -11.79
N GLY A 393 -9.71 12.53 -11.86
CA GLY A 393 -8.88 13.03 -12.94
C GLY A 393 -9.33 12.52 -14.31
N GLU A 394 -9.69 11.23 -14.43
CA GLU A 394 -10.25 10.69 -15.68
C GLU A 394 -11.56 11.38 -16.07
N ILE A 395 -12.45 11.61 -15.11
CA ILE A 395 -13.74 12.28 -15.33
C ILE A 395 -13.50 13.72 -15.79
N TYR A 396 -12.62 14.47 -15.12
CA TYR A 396 -12.32 15.84 -15.52
C TYR A 396 -11.68 15.92 -16.90
N LEU A 397 -10.82 14.95 -17.30
CA LEU A 397 -10.34 14.88 -18.68
C LEU A 397 -11.46 14.64 -19.67
N LYS A 398 -12.38 13.71 -19.38
CA LYS A 398 -13.55 13.41 -20.22
C LYS A 398 -14.48 14.63 -20.35
N ASP A 399 -14.66 15.39 -19.28
CA ASP A 399 -15.44 16.63 -19.25
C ASP A 399 -14.69 17.84 -19.84
N ASN A 400 -13.51 17.64 -20.45
CA ASN A 400 -12.67 18.70 -21.01
C ASN A 400 -12.28 19.78 -19.98
N LYS A 401 -12.03 19.37 -18.73
CA LYS A 401 -11.52 20.17 -17.61
C LYS A 401 -10.08 19.75 -17.24
N PRO A 402 -9.11 19.88 -18.16
CA PRO A 402 -7.79 19.32 -17.95
C PRO A 402 -6.99 20.03 -16.83
N GLY A 403 -7.28 21.30 -16.51
CA GLY A 403 -6.68 21.98 -15.36
C GLY A 403 -7.08 21.38 -14.01
N GLU A 404 -8.37 21.03 -13.84
CA GLU A 404 -8.85 20.37 -12.63
C GLU A 404 -8.36 18.92 -12.54
N ALA A 405 -8.26 18.22 -13.68
CA ALA A 405 -7.67 16.88 -13.75
C ALA A 405 -6.22 16.86 -13.28
N GLU A 406 -5.40 17.81 -13.75
CA GLU A 406 -4.02 17.95 -13.27
C GLU A 406 -3.99 18.20 -11.76
N LYS A 407 -4.74 19.20 -11.30
CA LYS A 407 -4.71 19.66 -9.91
C LYS A 407 -5.10 18.57 -8.93
N VAL A 408 -6.17 17.82 -9.22
CA VAL A 408 -6.66 16.78 -8.31
C VAL A 408 -5.69 15.60 -8.20
N VAL A 409 -5.05 15.22 -9.30
CA VAL A 409 -4.08 14.11 -9.32
C VAL A 409 -2.77 14.53 -8.65
N ILE A 410 -2.22 15.71 -8.96
CA ILE A 410 -1.00 16.23 -8.33
C ILE A 410 -1.18 16.36 -6.82
N SER A 411 -2.30 16.99 -6.39
CA SER A 411 -2.59 17.14 -4.96
C SER A 411 -2.61 15.80 -4.22
N ALA A 412 -3.14 14.74 -4.85
CA ALA A 412 -3.19 13.42 -4.24
C ALA A 412 -1.84 12.67 -4.23
N VAL A 413 -0.94 13.00 -5.15
CA VAL A 413 0.43 12.48 -5.19
C VAL A 413 1.29 13.19 -4.14
N ASP A 414 1.24 14.52 -4.09
CA ASP A 414 2.05 15.35 -3.20
C ASP A 414 1.64 15.22 -1.72
N ASN A 415 0.34 15.16 -1.45
CA ASN A 415 -0.17 15.04 -0.08
C ASN A 415 -0.11 13.60 0.47
N GLY A 416 0.40 12.64 -0.31
CA GLY A 416 0.55 11.24 0.12
C GLY A 416 -0.77 10.51 0.37
N THR A 417 -1.91 11.07 -0.06
CA THR A 417 -3.26 10.56 0.23
C THR A 417 -3.60 9.28 -0.55
N SER A 418 -3.03 9.14 -1.75
CA SER A 418 -2.96 7.87 -2.49
C SER A 418 -1.73 7.02 -2.13
N GLY A 419 -0.76 7.63 -1.45
CA GLY A 419 0.44 7.04 -0.85
C GLY A 419 1.45 6.41 -1.81
N LEU A 420 1.26 6.54 -3.12
CA LEU A 420 2.08 5.89 -4.13
C LEU A 420 2.23 6.79 -5.37
N LYS A 421 3.47 6.98 -5.81
CA LYS A 421 3.83 7.67 -7.07
C LYS A 421 3.51 6.77 -8.28
N ARG A 422 2.24 6.35 -8.41
CA ARG A 422 1.71 5.43 -9.45
C ARG A 422 2.00 5.92 -10.87
N THR A 423 2.31 4.99 -11.76
CA THR A 423 2.51 5.28 -13.19
C THR A 423 1.24 5.87 -13.80
N ASN A 424 0.06 5.36 -13.43
CA ASN A 424 -1.22 5.90 -13.90
C ASN A 424 -1.43 7.38 -13.51
N ALA A 425 -1.10 7.77 -12.29
CA ALA A 425 -1.21 9.16 -11.86
C ALA A 425 -0.32 10.09 -12.70
N LEU A 426 0.93 9.67 -12.98
CA LEU A 426 1.84 10.43 -13.86
C LEU A 426 1.28 10.57 -15.28
N LEU A 427 0.69 9.50 -15.82
CA LEU A 427 0.06 9.50 -17.14
C LEU A 427 -1.17 10.42 -17.21
N LEU A 428 -1.99 10.45 -16.15
CA LEU A 428 -3.13 11.37 -16.09
C LEU A 428 -2.67 12.84 -16.06
N VAL A 429 -1.63 13.15 -15.29
CA VAL A 429 -1.03 14.49 -15.27
C VAL A 429 -0.47 14.86 -16.64
N LEU A 430 0.18 13.92 -17.33
CA LEU A 430 0.67 14.09 -18.70
C LEU A 430 -0.47 14.38 -19.69
N GLU A 431 -1.53 13.58 -19.67
CA GLU A 431 -2.71 13.76 -20.52
C GLU A 431 -3.37 15.12 -20.26
N ALA A 432 -3.50 15.51 -18.99
CA ALA A 432 -4.02 16.80 -18.58
C ALA A 432 -3.18 17.96 -19.09
N LYS A 433 -1.86 17.91 -18.93
CA LYS A 433 -0.95 18.94 -19.45
C LYS A 433 -0.99 19.03 -20.97
N THR A 434 -1.01 17.90 -21.66
CA THR A 434 -1.12 17.85 -23.12
C THR A 434 -2.43 18.45 -23.60
N ALA A 435 -3.55 18.15 -22.92
CA ALA A 435 -4.86 18.72 -23.24
C ALA A 435 -4.91 20.23 -23.00
N GLN A 436 -4.27 20.74 -21.94
CA GLN A 436 -4.14 22.18 -21.70
C GLN A 436 -3.32 22.87 -22.79
N LEU A 437 -2.17 22.30 -23.20
CA LEU A 437 -1.36 22.84 -24.30
C LEU A 437 -2.16 22.92 -25.61
N ARG A 438 -2.88 21.85 -25.98
CA ARG A 438 -3.77 21.85 -27.15
C ARG A 438 -4.89 22.87 -27.06
N LEU A 439 -5.37 23.20 -25.86
CA LEU A 439 -6.36 24.26 -25.68
C LEU A 439 -5.73 25.62 -25.94
N VAL A 440 -4.53 25.88 -25.41
CA VAL A 440 -3.77 27.11 -25.67
C VAL A 440 -3.42 27.25 -27.16
N GLU A 441 -2.98 26.18 -27.83
CA GLU A 441 -2.75 26.16 -29.27
C GLU A 441 -4.02 26.49 -30.05
N ARG A 442 -5.17 25.90 -29.69
CA ARG A 442 -6.45 26.22 -30.33
C ARG A 442 -6.89 27.65 -30.09
N LEU A 443 -6.72 28.18 -28.89
CA LEU A 443 -7.02 29.59 -28.60
C LEU A 443 -6.09 30.53 -29.36
N ASN A 444 -4.81 30.17 -29.46
CA ASN A 444 -3.82 30.89 -30.27
C ASN A 444 -4.06 30.73 -31.77
N SER A 445 -4.58 29.60 -32.24
CA SER A 445 -4.92 29.35 -33.63
C SER A 445 -6.24 30.01 -34.00
N VAL A 446 -7.19 30.18 -33.09
CA VAL A 446 -8.38 31.02 -33.28
C VAL A 446 -8.00 32.50 -33.28
N GLY A 447 -7.04 32.90 -32.42
CA GLY A 447 -6.41 34.23 -32.48
C GLY A 447 -5.63 34.46 -33.78
N ARG A 448 -4.94 33.42 -34.28
CA ARG A 448 -4.23 33.42 -35.56
C ARG A 448 -5.12 33.13 -36.77
N ALA A 449 -6.33 32.61 -36.64
CA ALA A 449 -7.27 32.36 -37.74
C ALA A 449 -7.92 33.65 -38.26
N HIS A 450 -7.59 34.79 -37.65
CA HIS A 450 -7.59 36.07 -38.36
C HIS A 450 -6.50 36.17 -39.46
N HIS A 451 -5.69 35.12 -39.66
CA HIS A 451 -4.65 34.87 -40.67
C HIS A 451 -4.38 33.34 -40.91
N HIS A 452 -5.19 32.71 -41.78
CA HIS A 452 -4.98 31.48 -42.60
C HIS A 452 -4.38 30.12 -42.09
N HIS A 453 -5.19 29.06 -42.32
CA HIS A 453 -5.03 27.66 -42.83
C HIS A 453 -4.07 26.55 -42.27
N ASP A 454 -4.73 25.39 -42.06
CA ASP A 454 -4.46 23.96 -42.36
C ASP A 454 -3.25 23.15 -41.82
N GLY A 455 -3.57 22.05 -41.11
CA GLY A 455 -2.69 20.92 -40.78
C GLY A 455 -3.09 20.20 -39.48
N HIS A 456 -3.89 19.13 -39.53
CA HIS A 456 -4.48 18.53 -38.31
C HIS A 456 -4.36 17.00 -38.13
N ASP A 457 -3.69 16.25 -39.03
CA ASP A 457 -3.58 14.78 -38.89
C ASP A 457 -2.23 14.29 -38.30
N ASP A 458 -1.12 15.00 -38.50
CA ASP A 458 0.21 14.56 -38.03
C ASP A 458 0.38 14.66 -36.50
N ASN A 459 -0.29 15.63 -35.88
CA ASN A 459 -0.17 15.92 -34.45
C ASN A 459 -0.72 14.81 -33.53
N TYR A 460 -1.67 13.99 -34.01
CA TYR A 460 -2.21 12.88 -33.23
C TYR A 460 -1.25 11.69 -33.19
N LYS A 461 -0.58 11.43 -34.31
CA LYS A 461 0.44 10.37 -34.43
C LYS A 461 1.69 10.73 -33.62
N GLU A 462 2.13 11.97 -33.68
CA GLU A 462 3.25 12.48 -32.88
C GLU A 462 2.96 12.43 -31.38
N ALA A 463 1.75 12.78 -30.94
CA ALA A 463 1.39 12.64 -29.52
C ALA A 463 1.40 11.16 -29.06
N CYS A 464 0.95 10.24 -29.92
CA CYS A 464 1.03 8.80 -29.65
C CYS A 464 2.48 8.32 -29.54
N ASP A 465 3.38 8.83 -30.38
CA ASP A 465 4.79 8.44 -30.38
C ASP A 465 5.56 9.08 -29.22
N LEU A 466 5.27 10.33 -28.86
CA LEU A 466 5.78 10.99 -27.65
C LEU A 466 5.35 10.25 -26.38
N MET A 467 4.09 9.79 -26.30
CA MET A 467 3.64 8.97 -25.17
C MET A 467 4.39 7.64 -25.07
N LYS A 468 4.71 6.99 -26.20
CA LYS A 468 5.55 5.78 -26.20
C LYS A 468 6.97 6.09 -25.74
N GLN A 469 7.55 7.20 -26.19
CA GLN A 469 8.91 7.61 -25.87
C GLN A 469 9.06 7.99 -24.39
N VAL A 470 8.11 8.77 -23.85
CA VAL A 470 8.04 9.09 -22.42
C VAL A 470 7.88 7.83 -21.57
N ARG A 471 7.06 6.85 -22.00
CA ARG A 471 6.95 5.57 -21.29
C ARG A 471 8.28 4.81 -21.26
N ALA A 472 9.00 4.77 -22.38
CA ALA A 472 10.32 4.13 -22.43
C ALA A 472 11.33 4.84 -21.52
N GLN A 473 11.37 6.18 -21.55
CA GLN A 473 12.24 6.98 -20.69
C GLN A 473 11.88 6.87 -19.20
N LEU A 474 10.60 6.77 -18.86
CA LEU A 474 10.14 6.53 -17.49
C LEU A 474 10.53 5.13 -16.98
N ALA A 475 10.58 4.14 -17.87
CA ALA A 475 11.06 2.79 -17.55
C ALA A 475 12.58 2.77 -17.31
N GLU A 476 13.35 3.61 -18.01
CA GLU A 476 14.80 3.76 -17.81
C GLU A 476 15.14 4.60 -16.56
N ALA A 477 14.38 5.65 -16.26
CA ALA A 477 14.61 6.57 -15.15
C ALA A 477 14.22 6.03 -13.76
N ASP A 478 13.90 4.75 -13.66
CA ASP A 478 13.58 4.08 -12.39
C ASP A 478 14.79 4.04 -11.43
N GLU A 479 16.03 4.17 -11.93
CA GLU A 479 17.27 4.05 -11.14
C GLU A 479 17.52 5.19 -10.13
N GLU A 480 17.01 6.42 -10.36
CA GLU A 480 17.27 7.57 -9.48
C GLU A 480 16.24 7.78 -8.35
N CYS A 481 15.17 6.96 -8.26
CA CYS A 481 14.11 7.07 -7.25
C CYS A 481 13.46 8.48 -7.11
N SER A 482 13.67 9.41 -8.05
CA SER A 482 13.17 10.77 -7.93
C SER A 482 11.96 11.00 -8.82
N TRP A 483 10.79 11.05 -8.18
CA TRP A 483 9.53 11.40 -8.86
C TRP A 483 9.63 12.76 -9.59
N MET A 484 10.39 13.70 -9.03
CA MET A 484 10.67 15.00 -9.66
C MET A 484 11.56 14.87 -10.90
N ALA A 485 12.45 13.87 -10.95
CA ALA A 485 13.20 13.57 -12.18
C ALA A 485 12.26 13.03 -13.26
N ARG A 486 11.28 12.18 -12.89
CA ARG A 486 10.24 11.70 -13.82
C ARG A 486 9.33 12.80 -14.33
N ILE A 487 8.88 13.71 -13.45
CA ILE A 487 8.18 14.93 -13.89
C ILE A 487 9.08 15.75 -14.81
N ARG A 488 10.38 15.88 -14.50
CA ARG A 488 11.30 16.65 -15.33
C ARG A 488 11.52 16.02 -16.71
N ILE A 489 11.61 14.69 -16.81
CA ILE A 489 11.63 13.96 -18.09
C ILE A 489 10.36 14.26 -18.87
N VAL A 490 9.21 14.16 -18.20
CA VAL A 490 7.90 14.53 -18.74
C VAL A 490 7.87 16.00 -19.20
N GLN A 491 8.33 16.93 -18.38
CA GLN A 491 8.38 18.37 -18.68
C GLN A 491 9.36 18.67 -19.80
N GLN A 492 10.51 17.99 -19.88
CA GLN A 492 11.47 18.10 -20.98
C GLN A 492 10.89 17.59 -22.29
N ALA A 493 10.18 16.46 -22.26
CA ALA A 493 9.48 15.93 -23.42
C ALA A 493 8.42 16.93 -23.92
N LEU A 494 7.66 17.54 -23.01
CA LEU A 494 6.68 18.57 -23.35
C LEU A 494 7.34 19.87 -23.86
N THR A 495 8.39 20.37 -23.20
CA THR A 495 9.05 21.65 -23.54
C THR A 495 9.89 21.58 -24.81
N SER A 496 10.53 20.44 -25.10
CA SER A 496 11.25 20.23 -26.36
C SER A 496 10.31 20.27 -27.58
N HIS A 497 9.05 19.87 -27.41
CA HIS A 497 8.03 19.90 -28.46
C HIS A 497 7.24 21.21 -28.52
N CYS A 498 7.24 22.04 -27.47
CA CYS A 498 6.65 23.40 -27.50
C CYS A 498 7.48 24.45 -28.29
N SER A 499 8.63 24.06 -28.86
CA SER A 499 9.46 24.95 -29.70
C SER A 499 9.08 24.92 -31.19
N TRP A 500 8.05 24.16 -31.54
CA TRP A 500 7.44 24.04 -32.86
C TRP A 500 6.04 24.66 -32.85
#